data_AF-A0AAW3T968-F1
#
_entry.id   AF-A0AAW3T968-F1
#
_cell.length_a   1.000
_cell.length_b   1.000
_cell.length_c   1.000
_cell.angle_alpha   90.00
_cell.angle_beta   90.00
_cell.angle_gamma   90.00
#
_symmetry.space_group_name_H-M   'P 1'
#
loop_
_entity.id
_entity.type
_entity.pdbx_description
1 polymer ?
#
loop_
_entity_poly.entity_id
_entity_poly.type
_entity_poly.pdbx_seq_one_letter_code
_entity_poly.pdbx_strand_id
1 'polypeptide(L)' 'MGTGIQLIAGILVLLWGAFVVAFPRVIIKAALAAEKAGLAWNPQARWGTGWIRMLGAGLGVVGLVIVVTALFGLSGAD' A
#
# COMPACT_ATOMS: atom_id res chain seq x y z
N MET A 1 -26.73 5.23 -5.05
CA MET A 1 -25.91 4.01 -4.92
C MET A 1 -24.42 4.21 -5.27
N GLY A 2 -23.97 5.35 -5.84
CA GLY A 2 -22.57 5.52 -6.28
C GLY A 2 -21.53 5.84 -5.19
N THR A 3 -21.86 6.70 -4.24
CA THR A 3 -20.86 7.29 -3.33
C THR A 3 -20.34 6.32 -2.27
N GLY A 4 -21.20 5.43 -1.74
CA GLY A 4 -20.79 4.42 -0.77
C GLY A 4 -19.85 3.35 -1.35
N ILE A 5 -20.11 2.89 -2.58
CA ILE A 5 -19.23 1.93 -3.28
C ILE A 5 -17.88 2.58 -3.60
N GLN A 6 -17.90 3.84 -4.02
CA GLN A 6 -16.68 4.61 -4.30
C GLN A 6 -15.82 4.79 -3.04
N LEU A 7 -16.45 5.03 -1.88
CA LEU A 7 -15.75 5.12 -0.60
C LEU A 7 -15.08 3.79 -0.22
N ILE A 8 -15.81 2.67 -0.33
CA ILE A 8 -15.26 1.33 -0.04
C ILE A 8 -14.08 1.03 -0.97
N ALA A 9 -14.24 1.25 -2.28
CA ALA A 9 -13.19 1.03 -3.26
C ALA A 9 -11.96 1.91 -2.97
N GLY A 10 -12.17 3.19 -2.66
CA GLY A 10 -11.09 4.12 -2.30
C GLY A 10 -10.33 3.68 -1.05
N ILE A 11 -11.04 3.25 -0.01
CA ILE A 11 -10.44 2.75 1.23
C ILE A 11 -9.60 1.50 0.96
N LEU A 12 -10.13 0.55 0.17
CA LEU A 12 -9.40 -0.68 -0.17
C LEU A 12 -8.11 -0.37 -0.93
N VAL A 13 -8.16 0.54 -1.92
CA VAL A 13 -6.98 0.96 -2.68
C VAL A 13 -5.97 1.69 -1.78
N LEU A 14 -6.46 2.55 -0.88
CA LEU A 14 -5.62 3.28 0.08
C LEU A 14 -4.88 2.31 1.01
N LEU A 15 -5.62 1.38 1.62
CA LEU A 15 -5.07 0.37 2.52
C LEU A 15 -4.10 -0.56 1.79
N TRP A 16 -4.40 -0.94 0.55
CA TRP A 16 -3.50 -1.74 -0.27
C TRP A 16 -2.20 -1.00 -0.59
N GLY A 17 -2.29 0.27 -0.99
CA GLY A 17 -1.11 1.11 -1.21
C GLY A 17 -0.24 1.22 0.04
N ALA A 18 -0.86 1.47 1.19
CA ALA A 18 -0.18 1.51 2.48
C ALA A 18 0.49 0.17 2.83
N PHE A 19 -0.20 -0.96 2.58
CA PHE A 19 0.33 -2.30 2.76
C PHE A 19 1.57 -2.52 1.89
N VAL A 20 1.53 -2.19 0.60
CA VAL A 20 2.66 -2.36 -0.32
C VAL A 20 3.87 -1.52 0.09
N VAL A 21 3.69 -0.34 0.70
CA VAL A 21 4.78 0.49 1.23
C VAL A 21 5.40 -0.10 2.51
N ALA A 22 4.56 -0.69 3.37
CA ALA A 22 4.96 -1.18 4.69
C ALA A 22 5.51 -2.62 4.65
N PHE A 23 4.89 -3.50 3.85
CA PHE A 23 5.19 -4.91 3.77
C PHE A 23 6.68 -5.23 3.54
N PRO A 24 7.38 -4.56 2.60
CA PRO A 24 8.80 -4.78 2.41
C PRO A 24 9.65 -4.47 3.65
N ARG A 25 9.25 -3.48 4.47
CA ARG A 25 9.97 -3.13 5.71
C ARG A 25 9.93 -4.24 6.73
N VAL A 26 8.82 -4.99 6.76
CA VAL A 26 8.60 -6.10 7.69
C VAL A 26 9.34 -7.34 7.20
N ILE A 27 9.17 -7.70 5.92
CA ILE A 27 9.70 -8.94 5.37
C ILE A 27 11.22 -8.90 5.15
N ILE A 28 11.79 -7.75 4.78
CA ILE A 28 13.25 -7.65 4.55
C ILE A 28 14.04 -8.00 5.81
N LYS A 29 13.56 -7.66 7.00
CA LYS A 29 14.24 -8.03 8.26
C LYS A 29 14.28 -9.55 8.45
N ALA A 30 13.16 -10.22 8.21
CA ALA A 30 13.07 -11.68 8.28
C ALA A 30 13.92 -12.35 7.18
N ALA A 31 13.90 -11.81 5.97
CA ALA A 31 14.70 -12.30 4.84
C ALA A 31 16.21 -12.17 5.09
N LEU A 32 16.67 -11.03 5.61
CA LEU A 32 18.09 -10.85 5.97
C LEU A 32 18.51 -11.77 7.13
N ALA A 33 17.62 -12.02 8.09
CA ALA A 33 17.88 -12.98 9.16
C ALA A 33 17.99 -14.42 8.62
N ALA A 34 17.12 -14.80 7.68
CA ALA A 34 17.18 -16.10 7.01
C ALA A 34 18.43 -16.25 6.13
N GLU A 35 18.87 -15.20 5.43
CA GLU A 35 20.12 -15.20 4.65
C GLU A 35 21.35 -15.34 5.57
N LYS A 36 21.38 -14.65 6.71
CA LYS A 36 22.43 -14.82 7.74
C LYS A 36 22.45 -16.21 8.37
N ALA A 37 21.28 -16.83 8.50
CA ALA A 37 21.15 -18.21 8.98
C ALA A 37 21.50 -19.25 7.90
N GLY A 38 21.85 -18.82 6.67
CA GLY A 38 22.18 -19.71 5.56
C GLY A 38 20.99 -20.49 4.99
N LEU A 39 19.75 -20.11 5.35
CA LEU A 39 18.54 -20.85 4.99
C LEU A 39 18.06 -20.54 3.57
N ALA A 40 18.18 -19.28 3.11
CA ALA A 40 17.73 -18.88 1.79
C ALA A 40 18.43 -17.59 1.33
N TRP A 41 18.75 -17.52 0.03
CA TRP A 41 19.25 -16.30 -0.60
C TRP A 41 18.08 -15.43 -1.06
N ASN A 42 18.01 -14.16 -0.63
CA ASN A 42 16.91 -13.27 -1.00
C ASN A 42 17.40 -12.02 -1.77
N PRO A 43 17.23 -11.98 -3.11
CA PRO A 43 17.68 -10.85 -3.93
C PRO A 43 16.94 -9.54 -3.63
N GLN A 44 15.69 -9.57 -3.15
CA GLN A 44 14.93 -8.36 -2.80
C GLN A 44 15.52 -7.65 -1.57
N ALA A 45 16.15 -8.39 -0.66
CA ALA A 45 16.85 -7.80 0.49
C ALA A 45 18.12 -7.04 0.07
N ARG A 46 18.73 -7.43 -1.06
CA ARG A 46 19.97 -6.86 -1.58
C ARG A 46 19.75 -5.71 -2.58
N TRP A 47 18.79 -5.86 -3.48
CA TRP A 47 18.53 -4.89 -4.55
C TRP A 47 17.60 -3.74 -4.13
N GLY A 48 17.02 -3.85 -2.93
CA GLY A 48 16.19 -2.83 -2.35
C GLY A 48 14.76 -2.84 -2.90
N THR A 49 13.85 -2.29 -2.10
CA THR A 49 12.40 -2.31 -2.35
C THR A 49 11.84 -0.91 -2.59
N GLY A 50 12.70 0.03 -3.03
CA GLY A 50 12.35 1.41 -3.30
C GLY A 50 11.25 1.55 -4.36
N TRP A 51 11.36 0.82 -5.47
CA TRP A 51 10.38 0.84 -6.55
C TRP A 51 9.00 0.32 -6.12
N ILE A 52 8.96 -0.74 -5.31
CA ILE A 52 7.72 -1.29 -4.73
C ILE A 52 7.07 -0.22 -3.84
N ARG A 53 7.87 0.46 -3.03
CA ARG A 53 7.38 1.54 -2.15
C ARG A 53 6.85 2.73 -2.96
N MET A 54 7.49 3.09 -4.07
CA MET A 54 6.97 4.15 -4.95
C MET A 54 5.63 3.76 -5.58
N LEU A 55 5.48 2.51 -6.06
CA LEU A 55 4.21 2.02 -6.58
C LEU A 55 3.11 1.98 -5.50
N GLY A 56 3.45 1.48 -4.30
CA GLY A 56 2.53 1.47 -3.17
C GLY A 56 2.11 2.88 -2.74
N ALA A 57 3.03 3.84 -2.76
CA ALA A 57 2.71 5.24 -2.47
C ALA A 57 1.78 5.83 -3.53
N GLY A 58 2.03 5.55 -4.82
CA GLY A 58 1.14 5.95 -5.91
C GLY A 58 -0.28 5.41 -5.73
N LEU A 59 -0.40 4.11 -5.43
CA LEU A 59 -1.70 3.49 -5.12
C LEU A 59 -2.35 4.11 -3.88
N GLY A 60 -1.58 4.39 -2.84
CA GLY A 60 -2.07 5.05 -1.63
C GLY A 60 -2.65 6.43 -1.93
N VAL A 61 -1.97 7.24 -2.74
CA VAL A 61 -2.47 8.56 -3.17
C VAL A 61 -3.75 8.44 -3.99
N VAL A 62 -3.81 7.50 -4.94
CA VAL A 62 -5.03 7.26 -5.74
C VAL A 62 -6.20 6.88 -4.84
N GLY A 63 -5.99 5.95 -3.91
CA GLY A 63 -7.01 5.56 -2.94
C GLY A 63 -7.48 6.74 -2.09
N LEU A 64 -6.54 7.57 -1.60
CA LEU A 64 -6.85 8.76 -0.81
C LEU A 64 -7.72 9.75 -1.58
N VAL A 65 -7.37 10.03 -2.85
CA VAL A 65 -8.14 10.94 -3.70
C VAL A 65 -9.57 10.43 -3.88
N ILE A 66 -9.75 9.12 -4.12
CA ILE A 66 -11.08 8.51 -4.27
C ILE A 66 -11.89 8.67 -2.99
N VAL A 67 -11.30 8.40 -1.82
CA VAL A 67 -11.96 8.54 -0.51
C VAL A 67 -12.37 9.97 -0.25
N VAL A 68 -11.46 10.93 -0.42
CA VAL A 68 -11.74 12.35 -0.19
C VAL A 68 -12.83 12.85 -1.12
N THR A 69 -12.79 12.48 -2.40
CA THR A 69 -13.82 12.85 -3.38
C THR A 69 -15.19 12.28 -3.00
N ALA A 70 -15.25 11.02 -2.58
CA ALA A 70 -16.48 10.40 -2.13
C ALA A 70 -17.03 11.06 -0.85
N LEU A 71 -16.16 11.44 0.10
CA LEU A 71 -16.57 12.14 1.32
C LEU A 71 -17.15 13.53 1.03
N PHE A 72 -16.52 14.31 0.15
CA PHE A 72 -17.07 15.61 -0.28
C PHE A 72 -18.42 15.46 -1.00
N GLY A 73 -18.57 14.41 -1.81
CA GLY A 73 -19.84 14.10 -2.46
C GLY A 73 -20.95 13.67 -1.48
N LEU A 74 -20.59 13.18 -0.29
CA LEU A 74 -21.54 12.88 0.78
C LEU A 74 -21.89 14.12 1.61
N SER A 75 -20.91 15.00 1.89
CA SER A 75 -21.10 16.20 2.71
C SER A 75 -21.79 17.37 1.98
N GLY A 76 -21.82 17.33 0.65
CA GLY A 76 -22.52 18.32 -0.18
C GLY A 76 -23.92 17.86 -0.63
N ALA A 77 -24.38 16.71 -0.13
CA ALA A 77 -25.69 16.14 -0.43
C ALA A 77 -26.76 16.50 0.62
N ASP A 78 -26.41 17.36 1.58
CA ASP A 78 -27.29 17.97 2.58
C ASP A 78 -27.90 19.28 2.03
#